data_AF-A0ABD1HXJ4-F1
#
_entry.id   AF-A0ABD1HXJ4-F1
#
_cell.length_a   1.000
_cell.length_b   1.000
_cell.length_c   1.000
_cell.angle_alpha   90.00
_cell.angle_beta   90.00
_cell.angle_gamma   90.00
#
_symmetry.space_group_name_H-M   'P 1'
#
loop_
_entity.id
_entity.type
_entity.pdbx_description
1 polymer ?
#
loop_
_entity_poly.entity_id
_entity_poly.type
_entity_poly.pdbx_seq_one_letter_code
_entity_poly.pdbx_strand_id
1 'polypeptide(L)'
;MASNGAPLGDADTQTSLEKIKRQLASSSGRQLLQGPLLKRSETLRKWNERWVILDPTTGKMEYKVRRNEPAVKGTIAFDSNSTITISPVNFQGLPKYDGCCFYIGTPQKKDYFLCAETPAATRAWVSTLHATQLVLKAHKEAVNTLSGNGSTKLGTVATVVAAANSTALEASKEIEAAMQVSMRNALGAMMNKAPDLPMDDLSIMKETLRVKDEELQNLARDVRARDSTIKELAEKLSETAEAAEAAASAAYTMDEQRRIACAEVERLTRDSEKQFESSKQKIRELEEKTLNLSREKDQLIEERDSAIREAHLWRSELAKARECAVILEGAAVRAEEKVRVAEADAEARLKDAIEKESTAAKEKQELLSYINALQEQLKRQQMETTREVFAERTDSRSSIGGDLPLTKHVDPSQENVDKACLSVSMMTSSPAESDLHSIRESEWSDIQTTEARIADVREVGPDAEEHSLDIPVVTFPTNGHPEHDSSHQP
;
A
#
# COMPACT_ATOMS: atom_id res chain seq x y z
N MET A 1 26.96 -25.93 21.48
CA MET A 1 25.55 -26.35 21.64
C MET A 1 24.97 -26.52 20.24
N ALA A 2 24.63 -27.75 19.86
CA ALA A 2 23.96 -28.05 18.62
C ALA A 2 22.44 -28.07 18.87
N SER A 3 21.66 -27.39 18.03
CA SER A 3 20.20 -27.54 17.99
C SER A 3 19.76 -27.73 16.55
N ASN A 4 19.05 -28.83 16.33
CA ASN A 4 18.62 -29.39 15.06
C ASN A 4 17.48 -28.55 14.45
N GLY A 5 17.60 -28.24 13.16
CA GLY A 5 16.46 -27.83 12.33
C GLY A 5 15.72 -29.07 11.82
N ALA A 6 14.46 -29.23 12.20
CA ALA A 6 13.56 -30.24 11.64
C ALA A 6 12.71 -29.63 10.50
N PRO A 7 12.45 -30.35 9.39
CA PRO A 7 11.61 -29.87 8.31
C PRO A 7 10.13 -30.11 8.63
N LEU A 8 9.40 -29.07 9.06
CA LEU A 8 7.94 -29.03 9.04
C LEU A 8 7.47 -28.79 7.60
N GLY A 9 7.25 -29.84 6.82
CA GLY A 9 6.72 -29.71 5.46
C GLY A 9 5.94 -30.92 4.95
N ASP A 10 6.35 -32.14 5.33
CA ASP A 10 5.73 -33.37 4.81
C ASP A 10 4.58 -33.92 5.67
N ALA A 11 4.56 -33.63 6.98
CA ALA A 11 3.53 -34.17 7.87
C ALA A 11 2.16 -33.53 7.63
N ASP A 12 2.10 -32.21 7.39
CA ASP A 12 0.84 -31.48 7.20
C ASP A 12 0.23 -31.69 5.81
N THR A 13 1.07 -31.92 4.80
CA THR A 13 0.62 -32.26 3.44
C THR A 13 0.06 -33.68 3.41
N GLN A 14 0.73 -34.65 4.05
CA GLN A 14 0.24 -36.04 4.21
C GLN A 14 -1.07 -36.07 5.01
N THR A 15 -1.16 -35.30 6.10
CA THR A 15 -2.36 -35.24 6.96
C THR A 15 -3.53 -34.54 6.26
N SER A 16 -3.26 -33.53 5.43
CA SER A 16 -4.27 -32.89 4.57
C SER A 16 -4.74 -33.82 3.46
N LEU A 17 -3.83 -34.58 2.83
CA LEU A 17 -4.16 -35.61 1.85
C LEU A 17 -5.02 -36.72 2.46
N GLU A 18 -4.69 -37.17 3.67
CA GLU A 18 -5.48 -38.16 4.40
C GLU A 18 -6.83 -37.60 4.86
N LYS A 19 -6.92 -36.32 5.24
CA LYS A 19 -8.21 -35.64 5.51
C LYS A 19 -9.06 -35.50 4.24
N ILE A 20 -8.46 -35.16 3.10
CA ILE A 20 -9.13 -35.09 1.79
C ILE A 20 -9.60 -36.47 1.36
N LYS A 21 -8.77 -37.51 1.51
CA LYS A 21 -9.16 -38.91 1.27
C LYS A 21 -10.32 -39.32 2.18
N ARG A 22 -10.29 -38.95 3.46
CA ARG A 22 -11.33 -39.30 4.45
C ARG A 22 -12.65 -38.55 4.19
N GLN A 23 -12.59 -37.30 3.70
CA GLN A 23 -13.78 -36.55 3.26
C GLN A 23 -14.36 -37.11 1.95
N LEU A 24 -13.52 -37.51 0.99
CA LEU A 24 -13.95 -38.19 -0.24
C LEU A 24 -14.44 -39.63 0.01
N ALA A 25 -13.94 -40.29 1.05
CA ALA A 25 -14.34 -41.64 1.45
C ALA A 25 -15.55 -41.68 2.40
N SER A 26 -16.06 -40.54 2.88
CA SER A 26 -17.22 -40.51 3.77
C SER A 26 -18.48 -40.89 2.97
N SER A 27 -18.87 -42.14 3.17
CA SER A 27 -19.71 -42.97 2.31
C SER A 27 -21.19 -42.81 2.61
N SER A 28 -21.82 -41.73 2.14
CA SER A 28 -23.29 -41.59 2.16
C SER A 28 -23.93 -41.36 0.78
N GLY A 29 -23.14 -41.25 -0.31
CA GLY A 29 -23.67 -40.96 -1.66
C GLY A 29 -22.94 -41.60 -2.84
N ARG A 30 -22.21 -42.70 -2.64
CA ARG A 30 -21.44 -43.35 -3.73
C ARG A 30 -22.36 -44.21 -4.60
N GLN A 31 -22.72 -43.70 -5.78
CA GLN A 31 -23.58 -44.41 -6.72
C GLN A 31 -22.73 -45.16 -7.74
N LEU A 32 -22.65 -46.49 -7.59
CA LEU A 32 -21.97 -47.34 -8.57
C LEU A 32 -22.88 -47.58 -9.77
N LEU A 33 -22.33 -47.44 -10.98
CA LEU A 33 -23.01 -47.88 -12.20
C LEU A 33 -22.65 -49.34 -12.47
N GLN A 34 -23.64 -50.21 -12.59
CA GLN A 34 -23.41 -51.63 -12.81
C GLN A 34 -24.40 -52.24 -13.79
N GLY A 35 -23.94 -53.19 -14.60
CA GLY A 35 -24.80 -53.89 -15.54
C GLY A 35 -24.06 -54.84 -16.46
N PRO A 36 -24.81 -55.62 -17.28
CA PRO A 36 -24.23 -56.49 -18.27
C PRO A 36 -23.71 -55.67 -19.46
N LEU A 37 -22.50 -55.99 -19.91
CA LEU A 37 -21.93 -55.51 -21.16
C LEU A 37 -21.27 -56.66 -21.91
N LEU A 38 -21.44 -56.67 -23.24
CA LEU A 38 -20.61 -57.48 -24.11
C LEU A 38 -19.26 -56.78 -24.24
N LYS A 39 -18.19 -57.43 -23.80
CA LYS A 39 -16.82 -56.98 -23.96
C LYS A 39 -16.11 -57.83 -25.00
N ARG A 40 -15.53 -57.19 -26.01
CA ARG A 40 -14.69 -57.87 -26.99
C ARG A 40 -13.36 -58.26 -26.34
N SER A 41 -12.93 -59.49 -26.55
CA SER A 41 -11.59 -59.92 -26.16
C SER A 41 -10.55 -59.27 -27.08
N GLU A 42 -9.45 -58.84 -26.49
CA GLU A 42 -8.34 -58.20 -27.19
C GLU A 42 -7.64 -59.19 -28.14
N THR A 43 -7.38 -60.41 -27.66
CA THR A 43 -6.68 -61.46 -28.41
C THR A 43 -7.59 -62.22 -29.37
N LEU A 44 -8.73 -62.74 -28.87
CA LEU A 44 -9.60 -63.64 -29.64
C LEU A 44 -10.67 -62.90 -30.46
N ARG A 45 -10.76 -61.57 -30.35
CA ARG A 45 -11.79 -60.72 -30.99
C ARG A 45 -13.24 -61.20 -30.75
N LYS A 46 -13.46 -62.01 -29.70
CA LYS A 46 -14.72 -62.66 -29.35
C LYS A 46 -15.48 -61.82 -28.32
N TRP A 47 -16.77 -61.68 -28.53
CA TRP A 47 -17.67 -61.03 -27.60
C TRP A 47 -17.95 -61.93 -26.40
N ASN A 48 -17.80 -61.35 -25.22
CA ASN A 48 -18.06 -62.03 -23.96
C ASN A 48 -18.94 -61.15 -23.10
N GLU A 49 -20.04 -61.70 -22.61
CA GLU A 49 -20.83 -61.03 -21.59
C GLU A 49 -20.03 -60.95 -20.28
N ARG A 50 -20.06 -59.76 -19.68
CA ARG A 50 -19.41 -59.46 -18.41
C ARG A 50 -20.31 -58.56 -17.59
N TRP A 51 -20.33 -58.79 -16.29
CA TRP A 51 -20.93 -57.85 -15.35
C TRP A 51 -19.91 -56.75 -15.05
N VAL A 52 -20.20 -55.53 -15.47
CA VAL A 52 -19.30 -54.39 -15.34
C VAL A 52 -19.78 -53.50 -14.19
N ILE A 53 -18.82 -52.98 -13.42
CA ILE A 53 -19.05 -52.08 -12.28
C ILE A 53 -18.12 -50.88 -12.47
N LEU A 54 -18.69 -49.68 -12.55
CA LEU A 54 -17.98 -48.41 -12.64
C LEU A 54 -18.22 -47.61 -11.36
N ASP A 55 -17.13 -47.18 -10.74
CA ASP A 55 -17.18 -46.15 -9.71
C ASP A 55 -16.89 -44.77 -10.33
N PRO A 56 -17.91 -43.91 -10.45
CA PRO A 56 -17.77 -42.61 -11.11
C PRO A 56 -16.91 -41.62 -10.32
N THR A 57 -16.65 -41.89 -9.04
CA THR A 57 -15.84 -41.01 -8.19
C THR A 57 -14.34 -41.26 -8.33
N THR A 58 -13.95 -42.51 -8.64
CA THR A 58 -12.53 -42.91 -8.74
C THR A 58 -12.09 -43.24 -10.16
N GLY A 59 -13.02 -43.40 -11.11
CA GLY A 59 -12.70 -43.92 -12.44
C GLY A 59 -12.42 -45.42 -12.47
N LYS A 60 -12.63 -46.13 -11.37
CA LYS A 60 -12.38 -47.57 -11.29
C LYS A 60 -13.48 -48.33 -12.00
N MET A 61 -13.16 -48.93 -13.14
CA MET A 61 -14.08 -49.78 -13.92
C MET A 61 -13.62 -51.23 -13.88
N GLU A 62 -14.40 -52.09 -13.23
CA GLU A 62 -14.11 -53.52 -13.01
C GLU A 62 -15.11 -54.39 -13.75
N TYR A 63 -14.72 -55.61 -14.10
CA TYR A 63 -15.63 -56.59 -14.69
C TYR A 63 -15.48 -57.99 -14.12
N LYS A 64 -16.61 -58.71 -14.06
CA LYS A 64 -16.78 -60.06 -13.53
C LYS A 64 -17.40 -60.97 -14.58
N VAL A 65 -17.38 -62.30 -14.40
CA VAL A 65 -18.09 -63.20 -15.32
C VAL A 65 -19.59 -63.10 -15.09
N ARG A 66 -20.03 -63.03 -13.82
CA ARG A 66 -21.44 -62.90 -13.45
C ARG A 66 -21.64 -61.88 -12.31
N ARG A 67 -22.87 -61.40 -12.14
CA ARG A 67 -23.27 -60.44 -11.09
C ARG A 67 -22.89 -60.90 -9.68
N ASN A 68 -23.15 -62.17 -9.36
CA ASN A 68 -22.99 -62.73 -8.02
C ASN A 68 -21.59 -63.29 -7.73
N GLU A 69 -20.63 -63.07 -8.62
CA GLU A 69 -19.27 -63.60 -8.46
C GLU A 69 -18.45 -62.67 -7.54
N PRO A 70 -17.77 -63.19 -6.51
CA PRO A 70 -16.97 -62.35 -5.62
C PRO A 70 -15.67 -61.89 -6.29
N ALA A 71 -15.09 -62.71 -7.16
CA ALA A 71 -13.82 -62.43 -7.82
C ALA A 71 -13.97 -61.42 -8.98
N VAL A 72 -13.13 -60.38 -8.99
CA VAL A 72 -12.97 -59.47 -10.13
C VAL A 72 -12.11 -60.16 -11.19
N LYS A 73 -12.60 -60.22 -12.43
CA LYS A 73 -11.87 -60.85 -13.55
C LYS A 73 -10.84 -59.91 -14.18
N GLY A 74 -11.07 -58.61 -14.10
CA GLY A 74 -10.12 -57.60 -14.56
C GLY A 74 -10.70 -56.18 -14.50
N THR A 75 -9.86 -55.23 -14.88
CA THR A 75 -10.18 -53.79 -14.91
C THR A 75 -10.12 -53.25 -16.34
N ILE A 76 -10.93 -52.23 -16.60
CA ILE A 76 -10.85 -51.39 -17.78
C ILE A 76 -10.23 -50.07 -17.32
N ALA A 77 -9.02 -49.80 -17.79
CA ALA A 77 -8.33 -48.56 -17.46
C ALA A 77 -8.79 -47.45 -18.40
N PHE A 78 -9.05 -46.27 -17.85
CA PHE A 78 -9.18 -45.03 -18.59
C PHE A 78 -8.80 -43.86 -17.68
N ASP A 79 -8.43 -42.75 -18.30
CA ASP A 79 -8.00 -41.52 -17.64
C ASP A 79 -8.73 -40.32 -18.25
N SER A 80 -8.39 -39.12 -17.77
CA SER A 80 -8.95 -37.87 -18.26
C SER A 80 -8.65 -37.54 -19.72
N ASN A 81 -7.71 -38.25 -20.35
CA ASN A 81 -7.32 -38.06 -21.76
C ASN A 81 -7.79 -39.22 -22.66
N SER A 82 -8.52 -40.19 -22.11
CA SER A 82 -9.00 -41.34 -22.87
C SER A 82 -10.10 -40.91 -23.85
N THR A 83 -10.18 -41.57 -25.00
CA THR A 83 -11.24 -41.33 -25.99
C THR A 83 -12.40 -42.27 -25.70
N ILE A 84 -13.58 -41.72 -25.35
CA ILE A 84 -14.80 -42.50 -25.15
C ILE A 84 -15.79 -42.07 -26.22
N THR A 85 -16.31 -43.01 -27.00
CA THR A 85 -17.18 -42.66 -28.14
C THR A 85 -18.17 -43.78 -28.45
N ILE A 86 -19.42 -43.39 -28.71
CA ILE A 86 -20.44 -44.28 -29.29
C ILE A 86 -20.05 -44.53 -30.75
N SER A 87 -19.94 -45.80 -31.12
CA SER A 87 -19.53 -46.15 -32.46
C SER A 87 -20.67 -45.94 -33.46
N PRO A 88 -20.41 -45.26 -34.59
CA PRO A 88 -21.40 -45.12 -35.66
C PRO A 88 -21.64 -46.45 -36.40
N VAL A 89 -20.75 -47.43 -36.20
CA VAL A 89 -20.82 -48.75 -36.83
C VAL A 89 -21.07 -49.82 -35.76
N ASN A 90 -21.97 -50.75 -36.06
CA ASN A 90 -22.18 -51.95 -35.27
C ASN A 90 -21.08 -52.98 -35.55
N PHE A 91 -20.01 -52.93 -34.77
CA PHE A 91 -18.92 -53.90 -34.85
C PHE A 91 -19.22 -55.22 -34.09
N GLN A 92 -20.41 -55.36 -33.49
CA GLN A 92 -20.90 -56.64 -32.96
C GLN A 92 -21.34 -57.55 -34.12
N GLY A 93 -22.05 -56.98 -35.09
CA GLY A 93 -22.41 -57.61 -36.37
C GLY A 93 -23.86 -58.11 -36.44
N LEU A 94 -24.58 -58.24 -35.32
CA LEU A 94 -26.01 -58.57 -35.33
C LEU A 94 -26.87 -57.29 -35.37
N PRO A 95 -27.88 -57.20 -36.25
CA PRO A 95 -28.72 -55.99 -36.39
C PRO A 95 -29.35 -55.48 -35.11
N LYS A 96 -29.65 -56.37 -34.15
CA LYS A 96 -30.19 -56.00 -32.84
C LYS A 96 -29.28 -55.11 -31.99
N TYR A 97 -28.00 -54.99 -32.36
CA TYR A 97 -27.01 -54.17 -31.68
C TYR A 97 -26.65 -52.88 -32.45
N ASP A 98 -27.48 -52.48 -33.41
CA ASP A 98 -27.31 -51.20 -34.10
C ASP A 98 -27.44 -50.03 -33.12
N GLY A 99 -26.40 -49.17 -33.07
CA GLY A 99 -26.30 -48.09 -32.09
C GLY A 99 -25.99 -48.55 -30.65
N CYS A 100 -25.70 -49.83 -30.43
CA CYS A 100 -25.40 -50.38 -29.10
C CYS A 100 -23.91 -50.48 -28.76
N CYS A 101 -23.04 -50.14 -29.72
CA CYS A 101 -21.60 -50.32 -29.62
C CYS A 101 -20.90 -49.01 -29.22
N PHE A 102 -19.90 -49.11 -28.34
CA PHE A 102 -19.04 -47.98 -27.96
C PHE A 102 -17.63 -48.47 -27.65
N TYR A 103 -16.65 -47.57 -27.66
CA TYR A 103 -15.27 -47.93 -27.33
C TYR A 103 -14.61 -46.91 -26.41
N ILE A 104 -13.58 -47.39 -25.72
CA ILE A 104 -12.71 -46.61 -24.83
C ILE A 104 -11.28 -46.82 -25.31
N GLY A 105 -10.68 -45.79 -25.90
CA GLY A 105 -9.27 -45.77 -26.30
C GLY A 105 -8.42 -45.07 -25.25
N THR A 106 -7.39 -45.72 -24.74
CA THR A 106 -6.50 -45.11 -23.74
C THR A 106 -5.26 -44.50 -24.40
N PRO A 107 -4.59 -43.51 -23.76
CA PRO A 107 -3.34 -42.95 -24.26
C PRO A 107 -2.21 -43.97 -24.43
N GLN A 108 -2.30 -45.12 -23.75
CA GLN A 108 -1.37 -46.24 -23.87
C GLN A 108 -1.69 -47.16 -25.08
N LYS A 109 -2.49 -46.68 -26.04
CA LYS A 109 -2.93 -47.39 -27.26
C LYS A 109 -3.66 -48.70 -26.99
N LYS A 110 -4.40 -48.76 -25.89
CA LYS A 110 -5.26 -49.89 -25.56
C LYS A 110 -6.71 -49.53 -25.84
N ASP A 111 -7.35 -50.28 -26.73
CA ASP A 111 -8.74 -50.04 -27.14
C ASP A 111 -9.66 -51.12 -26.56
N TYR A 112 -10.67 -50.67 -25.82
CA TYR A 112 -11.73 -51.52 -25.28
C TYR A 112 -13.00 -51.35 -26.10
N PHE A 113 -13.45 -52.43 -26.73
CA PHE A 113 -14.68 -52.47 -27.52
C PHE A 113 -15.81 -53.10 -26.71
N LEU A 114 -16.90 -52.36 -26.54
CA LEU A 114 -18.03 -52.69 -25.66
C LEU A 114 -19.35 -52.57 -26.42
N CYS A 115 -20.33 -53.36 -26.02
CA CYS A 115 -21.69 -53.30 -26.55
C CYS A 115 -22.70 -53.53 -25.43
N ALA A 116 -23.70 -52.65 -25.33
CA ALA A 116 -24.82 -52.82 -24.40
C ALA A 116 -26.01 -53.52 -25.10
N GLU A 117 -27.05 -53.82 -24.33
CA GLU A 117 -28.25 -54.47 -24.88
C GLU A 117 -29.11 -53.52 -25.72
N THR A 118 -29.15 -52.23 -25.35
CA THR A 118 -29.95 -51.22 -26.05
C THR A 118 -29.13 -49.96 -26.37
N PRO A 119 -29.56 -49.14 -27.36
CA PRO A 119 -28.92 -47.86 -27.63
C PRO A 119 -29.04 -46.88 -26.45
N ALA A 120 -30.14 -46.95 -25.69
CA ALA A 120 -30.33 -46.15 -24.49
C ALA A 120 -29.32 -46.51 -23.40
N ALA A 121 -29.12 -47.80 -23.12
CA ALA A 121 -28.09 -48.26 -22.19
C ALA A 121 -26.67 -47.87 -22.67
N THR A 122 -26.42 -47.87 -23.97
CA THR A 122 -25.14 -47.42 -24.55
C THR A 122 -24.87 -45.95 -24.25
N ARG A 123 -25.87 -45.08 -24.48
CA ARG A 123 -25.78 -43.66 -24.12
C ARG A 123 -25.58 -43.48 -22.62
N ALA A 124 -26.31 -44.24 -21.80
CA ALA A 124 -26.18 -44.21 -20.34
C ALA A 124 -24.74 -44.52 -19.89
N TRP A 125 -24.14 -45.60 -20.40
CA TRP A 125 -22.75 -45.96 -20.12
C TRP A 125 -21.76 -44.86 -20.56
N VAL A 126 -21.88 -44.36 -21.79
CA VAL A 126 -20.97 -43.33 -22.32
C VAL A 126 -21.09 -42.00 -21.55
N SER A 127 -22.30 -41.56 -21.23
CA SER A 127 -22.54 -40.35 -20.45
C SER A 127 -21.92 -40.44 -19.05
N THR A 128 -22.09 -41.57 -18.34
CA THR A 128 -21.47 -41.75 -17.03
C THR A 128 -19.94 -41.82 -17.12
N LEU A 129 -19.39 -42.45 -18.15
CA LEU A 129 -17.94 -42.48 -18.37
C LEU A 129 -17.37 -41.08 -18.64
N HIS A 130 -18.05 -40.23 -19.42
CA HIS A 130 -17.65 -38.83 -19.60
C HIS A 130 -17.74 -38.01 -18.31
N ALA A 131 -18.81 -38.17 -17.53
CA ALA A 131 -18.91 -37.53 -16.22
C ALA A 131 -17.76 -37.97 -15.29
N THR A 132 -17.37 -39.23 -15.36
CA THR A 132 -16.22 -39.77 -14.62
C THR A 132 -14.89 -39.18 -15.12
N GLN A 133 -14.72 -38.94 -16.41
CA GLN A 133 -13.53 -38.23 -16.92
C GLN A 133 -13.41 -36.81 -16.39
N LEU A 134 -14.53 -36.10 -16.22
CA LEU A 134 -14.52 -34.76 -15.62
C LEU A 134 -14.06 -34.82 -14.15
N VAL A 135 -14.48 -35.85 -13.39
CA VAL A 135 -13.99 -36.10 -12.03
C VAL A 135 -12.48 -36.34 -12.03
N LEU A 136 -11.97 -37.21 -12.90
CA LEU A 136 -10.54 -37.49 -13.03
C LEU A 136 -9.74 -36.23 -13.42
N LYS A 137 -10.30 -35.38 -14.28
CA LYS A 137 -9.70 -34.11 -14.68
C LYS A 137 -9.65 -33.13 -13.51
N ALA A 138 -10.76 -32.94 -12.79
CA ALA A 138 -10.83 -32.06 -11.63
C ALA A 138 -9.87 -32.51 -10.52
N HIS A 139 -9.74 -33.82 -10.27
CA HIS A 139 -8.75 -34.35 -9.33
C HIS A 139 -7.31 -34.08 -9.78
N LYS A 140 -7.00 -34.28 -11.07
CA LYS A 140 -5.66 -33.99 -11.61
C LYS A 140 -5.31 -32.50 -11.49
N GLU A 141 -6.24 -31.61 -11.78
CA GLU A 141 -6.06 -30.16 -11.68
C GLU A 141 -5.89 -29.70 -10.22
N ALA A 142 -6.67 -30.27 -9.30
CA ALA A 142 -6.54 -30.00 -7.87
C ALA A 142 -5.17 -30.44 -7.33
N VAL A 143 -4.67 -31.63 -7.74
CA VAL A 143 -3.37 -32.15 -7.32
C VAL A 143 -2.21 -31.33 -7.92
N ASN A 144 -2.28 -30.95 -9.20
CA ASN A 144 -1.21 -30.20 -9.87
C ASN A 144 -1.04 -28.76 -9.36
N THR A 145 -1.99 -28.23 -8.59
CA THR A 145 -2.02 -26.82 -8.20
C THR A 145 -2.07 -26.58 -6.68
N LEU A 146 -1.51 -27.50 -5.90
CA LEU A 146 -1.44 -27.48 -4.43
C LEU A 146 -0.61 -26.32 -3.81
N SER A 147 -0.28 -25.28 -4.58
CA SER A 147 0.25 -24.01 -4.07
C SER A 147 -0.78 -22.89 -4.32
N GLY A 148 -1.48 -22.43 -3.28
CA GLY A 148 -2.13 -21.11 -3.25
C GLY A 148 -3.67 -21.00 -3.15
N ASN A 149 -4.48 -21.97 -3.60
CA ASN A 149 -5.96 -21.80 -3.67
C ASN A 149 -6.78 -23.07 -3.37
N GLY A 150 -6.56 -23.71 -2.21
CA GLY A 150 -7.15 -25.02 -1.89
C GLY A 150 -8.67 -25.08 -1.75
N SER A 151 -9.34 -24.01 -1.29
CA SER A 151 -10.77 -24.05 -0.92
C SER A 151 -11.74 -24.04 -2.12
N THR A 152 -11.54 -23.14 -3.10
CA THR A 152 -12.43 -23.02 -4.27
C THR A 152 -12.32 -24.22 -5.23
N LYS A 153 -11.13 -24.83 -5.33
CA LYS A 153 -10.87 -26.01 -6.16
C LYS A 153 -11.44 -27.29 -5.55
N LEU A 154 -11.43 -27.42 -4.23
CA LEU A 154 -12.10 -28.53 -3.53
C LEU A 154 -13.62 -28.47 -3.73
N GLY A 155 -14.20 -27.27 -3.71
CA GLY A 155 -15.61 -27.05 -4.08
C GLY A 155 -15.92 -27.53 -5.51
N THR A 156 -15.04 -27.24 -6.47
CA THR A 156 -15.18 -27.70 -7.86
C THR A 156 -15.15 -29.23 -7.96
N VAL A 157 -14.23 -29.90 -7.27
CA VAL A 157 -14.16 -31.36 -7.21
C VAL A 157 -15.45 -31.94 -6.63
N ALA A 158 -15.96 -31.37 -5.53
CA ALA A 158 -17.19 -31.83 -4.89
C ALA A 158 -18.42 -31.71 -5.82
N THR A 159 -18.55 -30.60 -6.56
CA THR A 159 -19.64 -30.41 -7.53
C THR A 159 -19.57 -31.42 -8.67
N VAL A 160 -18.38 -31.65 -9.24
CA VAL A 160 -18.21 -32.60 -10.36
C VAL A 160 -18.46 -34.05 -9.91
N VAL A 161 -18.03 -34.41 -8.70
CA VAL A 161 -18.33 -35.73 -8.09
C VAL A 161 -19.82 -35.91 -7.87
N ALA A 162 -20.53 -34.89 -7.36
CA ALA A 162 -21.98 -34.94 -7.18
C ALA A 162 -22.72 -35.11 -8.52
N ALA A 163 -22.31 -34.39 -9.56
CA ALA A 163 -22.87 -34.52 -10.91
C ALA A 163 -22.63 -35.91 -11.52
N ALA A 164 -21.44 -36.48 -11.32
CA ALA A 164 -21.12 -37.84 -11.79
C ALA A 164 -21.95 -38.91 -11.08
N ASN A 165 -22.16 -38.79 -9.75
CA ASN A 165 -23.05 -39.67 -9.00
C ASN A 165 -24.51 -39.56 -9.45
N SER A 166 -25.01 -38.34 -9.67
CA SER A 166 -26.37 -38.12 -10.22
C SER A 166 -26.53 -38.74 -11.61
N THR A 167 -25.54 -38.56 -12.49
CA THR A 167 -25.52 -39.18 -13.82
C THR A 167 -25.52 -40.70 -13.73
N ALA A 168 -24.75 -41.29 -12.81
CA ALA A 168 -24.73 -42.73 -12.58
C ALA A 168 -26.08 -43.27 -12.04
N LEU A 169 -26.78 -42.49 -11.20
CA LEU A 169 -28.10 -42.85 -10.69
C LEU A 169 -29.13 -42.92 -11.81
N GLU A 170 -29.20 -41.90 -12.67
CA GLU A 170 -30.13 -41.91 -13.80
C GLU A 170 -29.77 -42.97 -14.85
N ALA A 171 -28.48 -43.13 -15.16
CA ALA A 171 -27.99 -44.17 -16.05
C ALA A 171 -28.34 -45.59 -15.55
N SER A 172 -28.42 -45.80 -14.23
CA SER A 172 -28.77 -47.11 -13.68
C SER A 172 -30.20 -47.55 -14.04
N LYS A 173 -31.15 -46.61 -14.14
CA LYS A 173 -32.54 -46.89 -14.54
C LYS A 173 -32.61 -47.37 -15.99
N GLU A 174 -31.85 -46.75 -16.88
CA GLU A 174 -31.75 -47.11 -18.30
C GLU A 174 -31.13 -48.50 -18.50
N ILE A 175 -30.11 -48.84 -17.71
CA ILE A 175 -29.48 -50.16 -17.74
C ILE A 175 -30.44 -51.24 -17.21
N GLU A 176 -31.18 -50.95 -16.14
CA GLU A 176 -32.18 -51.87 -15.60
C GLU A 176 -33.33 -52.12 -16.60
N ALA A 177 -33.83 -51.07 -17.25
CA ALA A 177 -34.83 -51.18 -18.31
C ALA A 177 -34.34 -52.05 -19.48
N ALA A 178 -33.08 -51.87 -19.90
CA ALA A 178 -32.46 -52.68 -20.94
C ALA A 178 -32.34 -54.17 -20.54
N MET A 179 -32.06 -54.46 -19.27
CA MET A 179 -32.00 -55.82 -18.74
C MET A 179 -33.38 -56.52 -18.81
N GLN A 180 -34.47 -55.80 -18.52
CA GLN A 180 -35.83 -56.34 -18.62
C GLN A 180 -36.24 -56.69 -20.06
N VAL A 181 -35.76 -55.92 -21.05
CA VAL A 181 -35.98 -56.23 -22.47
C VAL A 181 -35.30 -57.55 -22.86
N SER A 182 -34.06 -57.78 -22.39
CA SER A 182 -33.34 -59.03 -22.64
C SER A 182 -34.07 -60.25 -22.05
N MET A 183 -34.60 -60.12 -20.83
CA MET A 183 -35.35 -61.18 -20.15
C MET A 183 -36.65 -61.54 -20.89
N ARG A 184 -37.40 -60.55 -21.37
CA ARG A 184 -38.63 -60.77 -22.15
C ARG A 184 -38.36 -61.52 -23.46
N ASN A 185 -37.26 -61.20 -24.13
CA ASN A 185 -36.88 -61.84 -25.40
C ASN A 185 -36.47 -63.31 -25.23
N ALA A 186 -35.98 -63.72 -24.06
CA ALA A 186 -35.60 -65.11 -23.78
C ALA A 186 -36.80 -66.04 -23.52
N LEU A 187 -37.94 -65.51 -23.05
CA LEU A 187 -39.11 -66.30 -22.63
C LEU A 187 -40.14 -66.54 -23.76
N GLY A 188 -40.16 -65.72 -24.81
CA GLY A 188 -41.17 -65.77 -25.88
C GLY A 188 -41.09 -66.96 -26.87
N ALA A 189 -40.12 -67.88 -26.73
CA ALA A 189 -39.82 -68.89 -27.75
C ALA A 189 -40.40 -70.31 -27.49
N MET A 190 -41.18 -70.53 -26.43
CA MET A 190 -41.48 -71.90 -25.92
C MET A 190 -42.91 -72.44 -26.11
N MET A 191 -43.86 -71.71 -26.69
CA MET A 191 -45.26 -72.16 -26.78
C MET A 191 -45.72 -72.18 -28.24
N ASN A 192 -45.84 -73.37 -28.86
CA ASN A 192 -46.76 -73.70 -29.97
C ASN A 192 -46.61 -75.17 -30.42
N LYS A 193 -47.56 -76.06 -30.03
CA LYS A 193 -48.03 -77.25 -30.81
C LYS A 193 -49.07 -78.07 -30.04
N ALA A 194 -50.24 -78.31 -30.65
CA ALA A 194 -51.15 -79.42 -30.34
C ALA A 194 -51.87 -79.87 -31.64
N PRO A 195 -52.14 -81.18 -31.87
CA PRO A 195 -52.84 -81.67 -33.07
C PRO A 195 -54.30 -82.10 -32.81
N ASP A 196 -55.14 -81.89 -33.83
CA ASP A 196 -56.59 -82.15 -33.94
C ASP A 196 -56.95 -83.64 -34.18
N LEU A 197 -58.08 -84.07 -33.62
CA LEU A 197 -58.79 -85.32 -33.93
C LEU A 197 -60.27 -85.01 -34.26
N PRO A 198 -60.96 -85.81 -35.11
CA PRO A 198 -62.27 -85.45 -35.67
C PRO A 198 -63.41 -85.67 -34.66
N MET A 199 -64.25 -84.66 -34.44
CA MET A 199 -65.29 -84.58 -33.41
C MET A 199 -66.70 -84.66 -34.04
N ASP A 200 -67.64 -85.38 -33.41
CA ASP A 200 -69.04 -85.64 -33.85
C ASP A 200 -69.98 -84.41 -33.74
N ASP A 201 -71.00 -84.25 -34.59
CA ASP A 201 -71.80 -83.01 -34.76
C ASP A 201 -72.57 -82.56 -33.50
N LEU A 202 -73.13 -83.51 -32.73
CA LEU A 202 -73.76 -83.19 -31.43
C LEU A 202 -72.70 -82.77 -30.39
N SER A 203 -71.50 -83.34 -30.48
CA SER A 203 -70.35 -82.95 -29.67
C SER A 203 -69.84 -81.58 -30.08
N ILE A 204 -69.83 -81.24 -31.37
CA ILE A 204 -69.47 -79.91 -31.90
C ILE A 204 -70.42 -78.84 -31.35
N MET A 205 -71.74 -79.08 -31.32
CA MET A 205 -72.69 -78.08 -30.80
C MET A 205 -72.53 -77.85 -29.29
N LYS A 206 -72.39 -78.93 -28.51
CA LYS A 206 -72.17 -78.83 -27.06
C LYS A 206 -70.84 -78.15 -26.75
N GLU A 207 -69.79 -78.51 -27.49
CA GLU A 207 -68.48 -77.90 -27.37
C GLU A 207 -68.52 -76.42 -27.77
N THR A 208 -69.24 -76.07 -28.84
CA THR A 208 -69.42 -74.67 -29.25
C THR A 208 -70.12 -73.84 -28.18
N LEU A 209 -71.19 -74.35 -27.56
CA LEU A 209 -71.87 -73.65 -26.46
C LEU A 209 -70.98 -73.54 -25.22
N ARG A 210 -70.23 -74.60 -24.89
CA ARG A 210 -69.25 -74.58 -23.79
C ARG A 210 -68.16 -73.53 -24.04
N VAL A 211 -67.60 -73.49 -25.25
CA VAL A 211 -66.60 -72.50 -25.67
C VAL A 211 -67.18 -71.09 -25.62
N LYS A 212 -68.43 -70.87 -26.03
CA LYS A 212 -69.09 -69.56 -25.94
C LYS A 212 -69.31 -69.11 -24.50
N ASP A 213 -69.71 -70.01 -23.60
CA ASP A 213 -69.84 -69.68 -22.17
C ASP A 213 -68.46 -69.36 -21.55
N GLU A 214 -67.43 -70.13 -21.91
CA GLU A 214 -66.05 -69.88 -21.50
C GLU A 214 -65.52 -68.54 -22.05
N GLU A 215 -65.80 -68.21 -23.32
CA GLU A 215 -65.49 -66.91 -23.94
C GLU A 215 -66.18 -65.75 -23.21
N LEU A 216 -67.45 -65.90 -22.82
CA LEU A 216 -68.18 -64.88 -22.04
C LEU A 216 -67.60 -64.71 -20.63
N GLN A 217 -67.25 -65.80 -19.96
CA GLN A 217 -66.60 -65.75 -18.66
C GLN A 217 -65.19 -65.14 -18.74
N ASN A 218 -64.44 -65.45 -19.80
CA ASN A 218 -63.16 -64.82 -20.12
C ASN A 218 -63.33 -63.31 -20.33
N LEU A 219 -64.28 -62.90 -21.17
CA LEU A 219 -64.56 -61.48 -21.43
C LEU A 219 -64.96 -60.74 -20.16
N ALA A 220 -65.78 -61.33 -19.30
CA ALA A 220 -66.16 -60.73 -18.02
C ALA A 220 -64.97 -60.57 -17.07
N ARG A 221 -64.01 -61.52 -17.06
CA ARG A 221 -62.75 -61.37 -16.31
C ARG A 221 -61.88 -60.26 -16.89
N ASP A 222 -61.76 -60.17 -18.20
CA ASP A 222 -60.97 -59.14 -18.87
C ASP A 222 -61.53 -57.74 -18.64
N VAL A 223 -62.85 -57.57 -18.65
CA VAL A 223 -63.50 -56.30 -18.31
C VAL A 223 -63.17 -55.88 -16.88
N ARG A 224 -63.30 -56.79 -15.89
CA ARG A 224 -62.93 -56.48 -14.50
C ARG A 224 -61.45 -56.15 -14.34
N ALA A 225 -60.57 -56.85 -15.07
CA ALA A 225 -59.14 -56.55 -15.06
C ALA A 225 -58.87 -55.15 -15.62
N ARG A 226 -59.51 -54.79 -16.73
CA ARG A 226 -59.43 -53.43 -17.30
C ARG A 226 -59.97 -52.37 -16.35
N ASP A 227 -61.09 -52.60 -15.68
CA ASP A 227 -61.63 -51.68 -14.68
C ASP A 227 -60.65 -51.46 -13.52
N SER A 228 -59.97 -52.53 -13.07
CA SER A 228 -58.91 -52.43 -12.05
C SER A 228 -57.73 -51.59 -12.55
N THR A 229 -57.29 -51.78 -13.79
CA THR A 229 -56.22 -50.96 -14.39
C THR A 229 -56.65 -49.50 -14.56
N ILE A 230 -57.89 -49.24 -14.97
CA ILE A 230 -58.43 -47.87 -15.08
C ILE A 230 -58.42 -47.19 -13.71
N LYS A 231 -58.83 -47.90 -12.65
CA LYS A 231 -58.81 -47.38 -11.29
C LYS A 231 -57.39 -47.04 -10.82
N GLU A 232 -56.42 -47.92 -11.06
CA GLU A 232 -55.01 -47.68 -10.73
C GLU A 232 -54.44 -46.48 -11.50
N LEU A 233 -54.79 -46.34 -12.79
CA LEU A 233 -54.39 -45.19 -13.59
C LEU A 233 -55.01 -43.90 -13.08
N ALA A 234 -56.28 -43.92 -12.67
CA ALA A 234 -56.96 -42.75 -12.11
C ALA A 234 -56.29 -42.31 -10.79
N GLU A 235 -55.91 -43.25 -9.92
CA GLU A 235 -55.20 -42.97 -8.68
C GLU A 235 -53.83 -42.34 -8.95
N LYS A 236 -53.03 -42.92 -9.85
CA LYS A 236 -51.73 -42.35 -10.27
C LYS A 236 -51.85 -40.96 -10.88
N LEU A 237 -52.91 -40.71 -11.66
CA LEU A 237 -53.17 -39.37 -12.22
C LEU A 237 -53.52 -38.36 -11.12
N SER A 238 -54.27 -38.78 -10.09
CA SER A 238 -54.56 -37.94 -8.92
C SER A 238 -53.28 -37.61 -8.14
N GLU A 239 -52.44 -38.61 -7.84
CA GLU A 239 -51.14 -38.40 -7.17
C GLU A 239 -50.23 -37.47 -7.99
N THR A 240 -50.23 -37.61 -9.32
CA THR A 240 -49.44 -36.75 -10.21
C THR A 240 -49.97 -35.31 -10.20
N ALA A 241 -51.30 -35.12 -10.15
CA ALA A 241 -51.91 -33.80 -10.07
C ALA A 241 -51.57 -33.10 -8.74
N GLU A 242 -51.68 -33.82 -7.62
CA GLU A 242 -51.32 -33.31 -6.29
C GLU A 242 -49.83 -32.96 -6.21
N ALA A 243 -48.95 -33.82 -6.75
CA ALA A 243 -47.52 -33.54 -6.81
C ALA A 243 -47.21 -32.30 -7.67
N ALA A 244 -47.93 -32.12 -8.79
CA ALA A 244 -47.78 -30.94 -9.65
C ALA A 244 -48.25 -29.66 -8.94
N GLU A 245 -49.36 -29.71 -8.20
CA GLU A 245 -49.85 -28.58 -7.41
C GLU A 245 -48.89 -28.20 -6.28
N ALA A 246 -48.36 -29.20 -5.57
CA ALA A 246 -47.34 -28.99 -4.53
C ALA A 246 -46.06 -28.38 -5.12
N ALA A 247 -45.61 -28.87 -6.27
CA ALA A 247 -44.44 -28.31 -6.97
C ALA A 247 -44.69 -26.87 -7.44
N ALA A 248 -45.87 -26.56 -7.98
CA ALA A 248 -46.23 -25.20 -8.39
C ALA A 248 -46.28 -24.24 -7.19
N SER A 249 -46.85 -24.68 -6.06
CA SER A 249 -46.91 -23.91 -4.82
C SER A 249 -45.51 -23.65 -4.26
N ALA A 250 -44.64 -24.66 -4.26
CA ALA A 250 -43.24 -24.53 -3.87
C ALA A 250 -42.49 -23.55 -4.79
N ALA A 251 -42.68 -23.65 -6.12
CA ALA A 251 -42.06 -22.73 -7.07
C ALA A 251 -42.51 -21.28 -6.86
N TYR A 252 -43.79 -21.04 -6.60
CA TYR A 252 -44.32 -19.71 -6.30
C TYR A 252 -43.71 -19.12 -5.02
N THR A 253 -43.66 -19.89 -3.93
CA THR A 253 -43.05 -19.43 -2.68
C THR A 253 -41.56 -19.13 -2.84
N MET A 254 -40.83 -19.95 -3.59
CA MET A 254 -39.42 -19.68 -3.90
C MET A 254 -39.23 -18.41 -4.74
N ASP A 255 -40.10 -18.17 -5.73
CA ASP A 255 -40.03 -16.95 -6.54
C ASP A 255 -40.32 -15.70 -5.71
N GLU A 256 -41.25 -15.77 -4.77
CA GLU A 256 -41.53 -14.69 -3.82
C GLU A 256 -40.30 -14.36 -2.98
N GLN A 257 -39.66 -15.39 -2.39
CA GLN A 257 -38.44 -15.20 -1.61
C GLN A 257 -37.29 -14.65 -2.46
N ARG A 258 -37.15 -15.14 -3.70
CA ARG A 258 -36.17 -14.62 -4.67
C ARG A 258 -36.41 -13.13 -4.93
N ARG A 259 -37.65 -12.72 -5.14
CA ARG A 259 -38.01 -11.32 -5.40
C ARG A 259 -37.68 -10.42 -4.20
N ILE A 260 -38.01 -10.85 -2.99
CA ILE A 260 -37.66 -10.12 -1.75
C ILE A 260 -36.14 -10.00 -1.62
N ALA A 261 -35.39 -11.09 -1.82
CA ALA A 261 -33.94 -11.08 -1.75
C ALA A 261 -33.32 -10.15 -2.81
N CYS A 262 -33.83 -10.14 -4.04
CA CYS A 262 -33.37 -9.21 -5.08
C CYS A 262 -33.60 -7.75 -4.69
N ALA A 263 -34.77 -7.41 -4.13
CA ALA A 263 -35.06 -6.05 -3.67
C ALA A 263 -34.13 -5.60 -2.54
N GLU A 264 -33.78 -6.50 -1.62
CA GLU A 264 -32.81 -6.22 -0.54
C GLU A 264 -31.39 -6.05 -1.08
N VAL A 265 -30.97 -6.86 -2.05
CA VAL A 265 -29.68 -6.67 -2.74
C VAL A 265 -29.63 -5.30 -3.41
N GLU A 266 -30.65 -4.91 -4.16
CA GLU A 266 -30.69 -3.58 -4.80
C GLU A 266 -30.64 -2.44 -3.78
N ARG A 267 -31.31 -2.61 -2.63
CA ARG A 267 -31.25 -1.63 -1.53
C ARG A 267 -29.83 -1.52 -0.96
N LEU A 268 -29.20 -2.65 -0.64
CA LEU A 268 -27.83 -2.71 -0.13
C LEU A 268 -26.83 -2.15 -1.14
N THR A 269 -26.99 -2.43 -2.44
CA THR A 269 -26.17 -1.86 -3.49
C THR A 269 -26.29 -0.34 -3.50
N ARG A 270 -27.51 0.22 -3.51
CA ARG A 270 -27.72 1.68 -3.47
C ARG A 270 -27.13 2.33 -2.22
N ASP A 271 -27.26 1.70 -1.05
CA ASP A 271 -26.73 2.24 0.19
C ASP A 271 -25.18 2.19 0.19
N SER A 272 -24.60 1.10 -0.33
CA SER A 272 -23.14 0.98 -0.48
C SER A 272 -22.55 2.00 -1.46
N GLU A 273 -23.25 2.29 -2.56
CA GLU A 273 -22.85 3.27 -3.56
C GLU A 273 -22.90 4.70 -3.00
N LYS A 274 -23.94 5.03 -2.22
CA LYS A 274 -24.01 6.32 -1.50
C LYS A 274 -22.86 6.49 -0.50
N GLN A 275 -22.54 5.44 0.26
CA GLN A 275 -21.42 5.46 1.20
C GLN A 275 -20.09 5.64 0.46
N PHE A 276 -19.91 4.92 -0.65
CA PHE A 276 -18.73 5.04 -1.49
C PHE A 276 -18.55 6.47 -2.04
N GLU A 277 -19.61 7.08 -2.58
CA GLU A 277 -19.54 8.46 -3.09
C GLU A 277 -19.30 9.48 -1.96
N SER A 278 -19.86 9.28 -0.76
CA SER A 278 -19.56 10.09 0.42
C SER A 278 -18.08 9.99 0.84
N SER A 279 -17.53 8.77 0.92
CA SER A 279 -16.11 8.55 1.22
C SER A 279 -15.20 9.17 0.17
N LYS A 280 -15.54 9.01 -1.11
CA LYS A 280 -14.81 9.61 -2.24
C LYS A 280 -14.83 11.13 -2.20
N GLN A 281 -15.96 11.75 -1.84
CA GLN A 281 -16.05 13.19 -1.63
C GLN A 281 -15.13 13.64 -0.49
N LYS A 282 -15.14 12.92 0.64
CA LYS A 282 -14.27 13.23 1.79
C LYS A 282 -12.79 13.09 1.46
N ILE A 283 -12.42 12.11 0.62
CA ILE A 283 -11.03 11.97 0.13
C ILE A 283 -10.64 13.20 -0.69
N ARG A 284 -11.48 13.63 -1.65
CA ARG A 284 -11.20 14.83 -2.45
C ARG A 284 -11.01 16.08 -1.59
N GLU A 285 -11.85 16.27 -0.58
CA GLU A 285 -11.73 17.39 0.37
C GLU A 285 -10.43 17.33 1.19
N LEU A 286 -9.98 16.14 1.58
CA LEU A 286 -8.72 15.96 2.28
C LEU A 286 -7.52 16.19 1.36
N GLU A 287 -7.57 15.70 0.11
CA GLU A 287 -6.55 15.95 -0.91
C GLU A 287 -6.38 17.46 -1.17
N GLU A 288 -7.47 18.21 -1.28
CA GLU A 288 -7.43 19.66 -1.44
C GLU A 288 -6.81 20.36 -0.22
N LYS A 289 -7.17 19.94 1.00
CA LYS A 289 -6.56 20.44 2.24
C LYS A 289 -5.06 20.17 2.28
N THR A 290 -4.63 18.97 1.91
CA THR A 290 -3.20 18.61 1.85
C THR A 290 -2.47 19.45 0.82
N LEU A 291 -3.07 19.71 -0.34
CA LEU A 291 -2.48 20.55 -1.38
C LEU A 291 -2.33 22.00 -0.90
N ASN A 292 -3.33 22.54 -0.20
CA ASN A 292 -3.26 23.88 0.39
C ASN A 292 -2.17 23.99 1.46
N LEU A 293 -2.09 23.01 2.38
CA LEU A 293 -1.03 22.95 3.39
C LEU A 293 0.37 22.81 2.75
N SER A 294 0.49 22.06 1.66
CA SER A 294 1.76 21.96 0.93
C SER A 294 2.20 23.32 0.38
N ARG A 295 1.26 24.09 -0.18
CA ARG A 295 1.54 25.44 -0.71
C ARG A 295 1.94 26.41 0.40
N GLU A 296 1.26 26.37 1.54
CA GLU A 296 1.60 27.19 2.71
C GLU A 296 3.00 26.84 3.25
N LYS A 297 3.32 25.55 3.34
CA LYS A 297 4.67 25.08 3.71
C LYS A 297 5.73 25.64 2.75
N ASP A 298 5.48 25.63 1.45
CA ASP A 298 6.43 26.14 0.45
C ASP A 298 6.63 27.66 0.59
N GLN A 299 5.57 28.42 0.85
CA GLN A 299 5.66 29.86 1.14
C GLN A 299 6.49 30.14 2.41
N LEU A 300 6.25 29.40 3.50
CA LEU A 300 7.01 29.55 4.74
C LEU A 300 8.50 29.21 4.55
N ILE A 301 8.81 28.26 3.67
CA ILE A 301 10.19 27.93 3.29
C ILE A 301 10.85 29.11 2.57
N GLU A 302 10.16 29.75 1.63
CA GLU A 302 10.65 30.92 0.91
C GLU A 302 10.87 32.14 1.83
N GLU A 303 9.94 32.38 2.77
CA GLU A 303 10.04 33.43 3.77
C GLU A 303 11.24 33.20 4.70
N ARG A 304 11.38 31.97 5.21
CA ARG A 304 12.54 31.56 6.02
C ARG A 304 13.85 31.81 5.27
N ASP A 305 13.94 31.40 4.00
CA ASP A 305 15.16 31.58 3.21
C ASP A 305 15.47 33.04 2.94
N SER A 306 14.44 33.86 2.74
CA SER A 306 14.58 35.31 2.58
C SER A 306 15.12 35.96 3.86
N ALA A 307 14.55 35.60 5.02
CA ALA A 307 15.02 36.09 6.33
C ALA A 307 16.47 35.64 6.62
N ILE A 308 16.84 34.40 6.25
CA ILE A 308 18.21 33.91 6.39
C ILE A 308 19.17 34.73 5.51
N ARG A 309 18.82 34.99 4.25
CA ARG A 309 19.64 35.82 3.34
C ARG A 309 19.83 37.23 3.90
N GLU A 310 18.75 37.85 4.38
CA GLU A 310 18.82 39.20 4.97
C GLU A 310 19.68 39.21 6.25
N ALA A 311 19.52 38.23 7.12
CA ALA A 311 20.36 38.11 8.33
C ALA A 311 21.85 37.94 7.99
N HIS A 312 22.18 37.20 6.94
CA HIS A 312 23.57 37.09 6.46
C HIS A 312 24.10 38.43 5.93
N LEU A 313 23.29 39.19 5.19
CA LEU A 313 23.65 40.52 4.73
C LEU A 313 23.97 41.45 5.91
N TRP A 314 23.07 41.54 6.89
CA TRP A 314 23.28 42.38 8.08
C TRP A 314 24.50 41.97 8.90
N ARG A 315 24.78 40.66 9.01
CA ARG A 315 26.02 40.17 9.65
C ARG A 315 27.26 40.62 8.90
N SER A 316 27.24 40.60 7.56
CA SER A 316 28.36 41.08 6.74
C SER A 316 28.57 42.59 6.91
N GLU A 317 27.50 43.39 6.85
CA GLU A 317 27.57 44.84 7.05
C GLU A 317 28.04 45.20 8.46
N LEU A 318 27.58 44.46 9.49
CA LEU A 318 28.06 44.64 10.86
C LEU A 318 29.56 44.33 10.98
N ALA A 319 30.07 43.31 10.29
CA ALA A 319 31.49 43.00 10.28
C ALA A 319 32.32 44.13 9.65
N LYS A 320 31.88 44.66 8.50
CA LYS A 320 32.51 45.82 7.84
C LYS A 320 32.49 47.05 8.74
N ALA A 321 31.37 47.36 9.38
CA ALA A 321 31.25 48.50 10.29
C ALA A 321 32.18 48.38 11.51
N ARG A 322 32.31 47.16 12.06
CA ARG A 322 33.25 46.88 13.15
C ARG A 322 34.71 47.06 12.72
N GLU A 323 35.08 46.61 11.52
CA GLU A 323 36.41 46.83 10.97
C GLU A 323 36.72 48.32 10.80
N CYS A 324 35.78 49.10 10.23
CA CYS A 324 35.92 50.55 10.11
C CYS A 324 36.07 51.23 11.48
N ALA A 325 35.31 50.79 12.49
CA ALA A 325 35.41 51.34 13.84
C ALA A 325 36.81 51.13 14.44
N VAL A 326 37.38 49.92 14.30
CA VAL A 326 38.75 49.63 14.76
C VAL A 326 39.80 50.49 14.03
N ILE A 327 39.64 50.70 12.73
CA ILE A 327 40.55 51.56 11.95
C ILE A 327 40.49 53.01 12.44
N LEU A 328 39.28 53.54 12.67
CA LEU A 328 39.06 54.90 13.16
C LEU A 328 39.57 55.08 14.59
N GLU A 329 39.33 54.11 15.48
CA GLU A 329 39.87 54.11 16.85
C GLU A 329 41.41 54.14 16.81
N GLY A 330 42.04 53.29 15.99
CA GLY A 330 43.48 53.33 15.80
C GLY A 330 43.99 54.65 15.23
N ALA A 331 43.22 55.32 14.38
CA ALA A 331 43.55 56.66 13.86
C ALA A 331 43.44 57.74 14.94
N ALA A 332 42.41 57.69 15.78
CA ALA A 332 42.22 58.59 16.91
C ALA A 332 43.37 58.47 17.92
N VAL A 333 43.73 57.24 18.33
CA VAL A 333 44.87 56.99 19.24
C VAL A 333 46.16 57.57 18.68
N ARG A 334 46.44 57.41 17.38
CA ARG A 334 47.62 58.01 16.74
C ARG A 334 47.57 59.54 16.72
N ALA A 335 46.39 60.14 16.56
CA ALA A 335 46.24 61.59 16.60
C ALA A 335 46.44 62.13 18.02
N GLU A 336 45.86 61.50 19.03
CA GLU A 336 46.06 61.81 20.45
C GLU A 336 47.54 61.68 20.85
N GLU A 337 48.21 60.61 20.41
CA GLU A 337 49.64 60.41 20.63
C GLU A 337 50.46 61.58 20.06
N LYS A 338 50.16 62.01 18.83
CA LYS A 338 50.82 63.17 18.19
C LYS A 338 50.59 64.48 18.95
N VAL A 339 49.36 64.72 19.43
CA VAL A 339 49.03 65.90 20.24
C VAL A 339 49.86 65.90 21.51
N ARG A 340 49.87 64.79 22.27
CA ARG A 340 50.65 64.68 23.51
C ARG A 340 52.17 64.84 23.27
N VAL A 341 52.71 64.34 22.15
CA VAL A 341 54.12 64.58 21.77
C VAL A 341 54.37 66.06 21.48
N ALA A 342 53.47 66.73 20.75
CA ALA A 342 53.59 68.15 20.45
C ALA A 342 53.45 69.03 21.71
N GLU A 343 52.56 68.67 22.64
CA GLU A 343 52.42 69.31 23.94
C GLU A 343 53.68 69.14 24.78
N ALA A 344 54.26 67.93 24.84
CA ALA A 344 55.52 67.68 25.55
C ALA A 344 56.71 68.48 24.95
N ASP A 345 56.79 68.59 23.62
CA ASP A 345 57.80 69.43 22.95
C ASP A 345 57.59 70.92 23.24
N ALA A 346 56.34 71.41 23.22
CA ALA A 346 56.02 72.79 23.57
C ALA A 346 56.35 73.10 25.04
N GLU A 347 56.04 72.18 25.97
CA GLU A 347 56.38 72.32 27.39
C GLU A 347 57.90 72.34 27.60
N ALA A 348 58.65 71.49 26.89
CA ALA A 348 60.11 71.48 26.94
C ALA A 348 60.72 72.80 26.44
N ARG A 349 60.21 73.35 25.33
CA ARG A 349 60.62 74.67 24.82
C ARG A 349 60.29 75.80 25.78
N LEU A 350 59.14 75.74 26.45
CA LEU A 350 58.76 76.72 27.46
C LEU A 350 59.71 76.66 28.67
N LYS A 351 60.05 75.45 29.16
CA LYS A 351 61.02 75.28 30.25
C LYS A 351 62.38 75.84 29.87
N ASP A 352 62.89 75.54 28.67
CA ASP A 352 64.14 76.10 28.15
C ASP A 352 64.08 77.64 28.03
N ALA A 353 62.95 78.20 27.57
CA ALA A 353 62.76 79.65 27.51
C ALA A 353 62.74 80.31 28.90
N ILE A 354 62.07 79.70 29.88
CA ILE A 354 62.06 80.17 31.29
C ILE A 354 63.46 80.11 31.89
N GLU A 355 64.21 79.04 31.63
CA GLU A 355 65.59 78.92 32.11
C GLU A 355 66.50 80.00 31.49
N LYS A 356 66.38 80.24 30.18
CA LYS A 356 67.05 81.34 29.47
C LYS A 356 66.65 82.72 29.98
N GLU A 357 65.38 82.94 30.27
CA GLU A 357 64.92 84.20 30.86
C GLU A 357 65.49 84.37 32.28
N SER A 358 65.54 83.31 33.08
CA SER A 358 66.12 83.35 34.43
C SER A 358 67.62 83.64 34.42
N THR A 359 68.35 83.09 33.45
CA THR A 359 69.78 83.35 33.27
C THR A 359 70.02 84.78 32.79
N ALA A 360 69.27 85.25 31.78
CA ALA A 360 69.32 86.64 31.33
C ALA A 360 68.94 87.64 32.45
N ALA A 361 67.98 87.31 33.31
CA ALA A 361 67.60 88.12 34.46
C ALA A 361 68.72 88.18 35.52
N LYS A 362 69.42 87.07 35.78
CA LYS A 362 70.61 87.04 36.64
C LYS A 362 71.74 87.89 36.05
N GLU A 363 72.05 87.72 34.77
CA GLU A 363 73.06 88.54 34.08
C GLU A 363 72.70 90.03 34.13
N LYS A 364 71.43 90.39 33.91
CA LYS A 364 70.96 91.78 34.06
C LYS A 364 71.16 92.29 35.50
N GLN A 365 70.88 91.48 36.51
CA GLN A 365 71.10 91.84 37.91
C GLN A 365 72.60 92.03 38.23
N GLU A 366 73.46 91.19 37.67
CA GLU A 366 74.92 91.32 37.75
C GLU A 366 75.41 92.60 37.05
N LEU A 367 74.88 92.91 35.86
CA LEU A 367 75.19 94.15 35.16
C LEU A 367 74.70 95.38 35.92
N LEU A 368 73.51 95.33 36.52
CA LEU A 368 73.00 96.42 37.36
C LEU A 368 73.87 96.63 38.60
N SER A 369 74.33 95.55 39.25
CA SER A 369 75.25 95.66 40.39
C SER A 369 76.60 96.25 39.97
N TYR A 370 77.11 95.86 38.79
CA TYR A 370 78.31 96.44 38.19
C TYR A 370 78.15 97.93 37.85
N ILE A 371 77.03 98.33 37.23
CA ILE A 371 76.70 99.74 36.96
C ILE A 371 76.64 100.52 38.27
N ASN A 372 76.01 99.98 39.31
CA ASN A 372 75.94 100.64 40.60
C ASN A 372 77.33 100.82 41.22
N ALA A 373 78.20 99.81 41.14
CA ALA A 373 79.59 99.92 41.56
C ALA A 373 80.36 101.00 40.78
N LEU A 374 80.17 101.08 39.46
CA LEU A 374 80.73 102.15 38.63
C LEU A 374 80.16 103.53 38.98
N GLN A 375 78.85 103.64 39.25
CA GLN A 375 78.22 104.87 39.71
C GLN A 375 78.76 105.31 41.08
N GLU A 376 78.98 104.38 42.00
CA GLU A 376 79.65 104.67 43.27
C GLU A 376 81.11 105.07 43.08
N GLN A 377 81.80 104.46 42.11
CA GLN A 377 83.18 104.81 41.76
C GLN A 377 83.24 106.21 41.14
N LEU A 378 82.25 106.59 40.31
CA LEU A 378 82.10 107.91 39.72
C LEU A 378 81.65 108.95 40.75
N LYS A 379 80.79 108.59 41.72
CA LYS A 379 80.50 109.42 42.90
C LYS A 379 81.73 109.61 43.78
N ARG A 380 82.55 108.58 43.98
CA ARG A 380 83.84 108.69 44.66
C ARG A 380 84.78 109.60 43.90
N GLN A 381 84.88 109.47 42.57
CA GLN A 381 85.62 110.39 41.72
C GLN A 381 85.07 111.82 41.79
N GLN A 382 83.76 112.03 41.76
CA GLN A 382 83.15 113.34 41.96
C GLN A 382 83.41 113.87 43.37
N MET A 383 83.40 113.06 44.42
CA MET A 383 83.75 113.48 45.79
C MET A 383 85.26 113.78 45.93
N GLU A 384 86.13 113.09 45.18
CA GLU A 384 87.57 113.35 45.06
C GLU A 384 87.83 114.64 44.26
N THR A 385 87.04 114.89 43.21
CA THR A 385 87.12 116.09 42.35
C THR A 385 86.45 117.31 42.98
N THR A 386 85.47 117.13 43.88
CA THR A 386 84.78 118.23 44.58
C THR A 386 85.57 118.72 45.80
N ARG A 387 86.71 118.10 46.14
CA ARG A 387 87.62 118.59 47.18
C ARG A 387 88.68 119.56 46.66
N GLU A 388 88.82 119.70 45.35
CA GLU A 388 89.67 120.71 44.72
C GLU A 388 88.92 121.47 43.63
N VAL A 389 88.69 122.75 43.94
CA VAL A 389 88.37 123.88 43.05
C VAL A 389 86.90 124.31 42.97
N PHE A 390 86.69 125.39 43.75
CA PHE A 390 85.64 126.39 43.73
C PHE A 390 85.63 127.25 42.46
N ALA A 391 84.41 127.68 42.10
CA ALA A 391 84.01 128.98 41.52
C ALA A 391 84.07 129.25 40.00
N GLU A 392 82.84 129.47 39.48
CA GLU A 392 82.41 130.54 38.57
C GLU A 392 82.48 130.32 37.03
N ARG A 393 81.30 130.07 36.42
CA ARG A 393 80.68 131.03 35.48
C ARG A 393 79.25 130.66 35.09
N THR A 394 78.40 131.68 35.22
CA THR A 394 77.05 131.83 34.68
C THR A 394 77.14 132.25 33.20
N ASP A 395 76.28 131.73 32.33
CA ASP A 395 75.36 132.56 31.51
C ASP A 395 74.56 131.74 30.49
N SER A 396 73.25 131.98 30.52
CA SER A 396 72.23 131.50 29.59
C SER A 396 72.27 132.25 28.26
N ARG A 397 71.98 131.58 27.14
CA ARG A 397 71.23 132.18 26.01
C ARG A 397 70.66 131.15 25.04
N SER A 398 69.48 131.51 24.55
CA SER A 398 68.56 130.79 23.67
C SER A 398 68.82 131.01 22.17
N SER A 399 68.31 130.05 21.37
CA SER A 399 67.45 130.24 20.17
C SER A 399 68.01 129.90 18.76
N ILE A 400 67.18 129.08 18.05
CA ILE A 400 66.92 128.93 16.60
C ILE A 400 67.81 128.02 15.73
N GLY A 401 67.09 127.12 15.01
CA GLY A 401 67.45 126.46 13.74
C GLY A 401 68.21 125.15 13.93
N GLY A 402 67.80 123.98 13.45
CA GLY A 402 66.90 123.61 12.36
C GLY A 402 67.54 122.39 11.71
N ASP A 403 66.90 121.22 11.80
CA ASP A 403 66.58 120.29 10.71
C ASP A 403 66.34 118.86 11.21
N LEU A 404 65.13 118.40 10.91
CA LEU A 404 64.71 117.00 10.74
C LEU A 404 65.41 116.43 9.48
N PRO A 405 65.40 115.11 9.14
CA PRO A 405 64.14 114.38 9.08
C PRO A 405 64.16 112.85 9.32
N LEU A 406 62.95 112.38 9.67
CA LEU A 406 62.20 111.25 9.07
C LEU A 406 62.81 109.83 9.15
N THR A 407 62.07 108.76 9.46
CA THR A 407 60.63 108.55 9.28
C THR A 407 60.17 107.29 10.03
N LYS A 408 59.02 107.42 10.72
CA LYS A 408 57.83 106.53 10.74
C LYS A 408 58.04 105.08 11.24
N HIS A 409 57.57 104.67 12.42
CA HIS A 409 56.25 104.81 13.08
C HIS A 409 55.09 104.19 12.28
N VAL A 410 54.36 103.28 12.93
CA VAL A 410 52.88 103.20 13.08
C VAL A 410 52.48 101.76 13.49
N ASP A 411 52.40 101.58 14.82
CA ASP A 411 51.38 100.82 15.58
C ASP A 411 49.98 101.47 15.35
N PRO A 412 48.80 101.05 15.87
CA PRO A 412 48.41 99.86 16.67
C PRO A 412 46.98 99.28 16.39
N SER A 413 46.62 98.21 17.13
CA SER A 413 45.28 97.91 17.71
C SER A 413 44.08 97.64 16.76
N GLN A 414 43.02 96.88 17.08
CA GLN A 414 42.34 96.63 18.34
C GLN A 414 41.31 95.49 18.12
N GLU A 415 41.06 94.69 19.17
CA GLU A 415 39.74 94.23 19.63
C GLU A 415 38.81 93.30 18.80
N ASN A 416 38.44 92.21 19.48
CA ASN A 416 37.04 91.86 19.88
C ASN A 416 36.43 90.52 19.42
N VAL A 417 36.41 89.61 20.40
CA VAL A 417 35.32 88.78 20.98
C VAL A 417 34.32 87.98 20.13
N ASP A 418 34.14 86.75 20.64
CA ASP A 418 32.91 86.00 20.93
C ASP A 418 32.30 84.97 19.95
N LYS A 419 32.31 83.72 20.45
CA LYS A 419 31.24 82.72 20.59
C LYS A 419 30.00 82.79 19.67
N ALA A 420 29.61 81.62 19.13
CA ALA A 420 28.34 80.96 19.49
C ALA A 420 28.20 79.57 18.85
N CYS A 421 27.86 78.57 19.68
CA CYS A 421 27.05 77.42 19.26
C CYS A 421 25.59 77.87 19.11
N LEU A 422 24.80 77.22 18.26
CA LEU A 422 23.53 76.55 18.62
C LEU A 422 22.82 75.96 17.39
N SER A 423 22.17 74.85 17.65
CA SER A 423 21.33 73.98 16.81
C SER A 423 19.92 74.57 16.56
N VAL A 424 19.15 73.97 15.63
CA VAL A 424 17.74 73.47 15.78
C VAL A 424 16.95 73.46 14.44
N SER A 425 16.74 72.24 13.93
CA SER A 425 15.49 71.51 13.54
C SER A 425 14.38 72.01 12.59
N MET A 426 13.99 71.05 11.71
CA MET A 426 12.64 70.50 11.37
C MET A 426 11.91 70.85 10.04
N MET A 427 11.64 69.75 9.30
CA MET A 427 10.47 69.42 8.43
C MET A 427 10.28 70.20 7.11
N THR A 428 9.92 69.64 5.93
CA THR A 428 9.21 68.40 5.55
C THR A 428 9.37 68.09 4.04
N SER A 429 9.03 66.84 3.68
CA SER A 429 8.56 66.26 2.38
C SER A 429 9.58 65.70 1.36
N SER A 430 9.44 64.38 1.13
CA SER A 430 9.90 63.60 -0.04
C SER A 430 8.83 63.68 -1.17
N PRO A 431 8.97 63.09 -2.39
CA PRO A 431 9.54 61.75 -2.67
C PRO A 431 10.39 61.59 -3.96
N ALA A 432 10.87 60.34 -4.10
CA ALA A 432 11.30 59.62 -5.31
C ALA A 432 12.75 59.88 -5.79
N GLU A 433 13.68 58.96 -5.45
CA GLU A 433 14.08 57.76 -6.23
C GLU A 433 15.07 58.12 -7.36
N SER A 434 16.37 57.93 -7.14
CA SER A 434 17.14 56.66 -7.30
C SER A 434 17.37 56.32 -8.77
N ASP A 435 18.62 56.49 -9.23
CA ASP A 435 19.42 55.37 -9.79
C ASP A 435 20.77 55.87 -10.33
N LEU A 436 21.85 55.37 -9.72
CA LEU A 436 23.22 55.46 -10.21
C LEU A 436 23.75 54.04 -10.42
N HIS A 437 23.94 53.69 -11.68
CA HIS A 437 24.62 52.47 -12.13
C HIS A 437 26.15 52.60 -11.96
N SER A 438 26.72 51.61 -11.26
CA SER A 438 27.81 50.67 -11.64
C SER A 438 28.98 51.12 -12.54
N ILE A 439 30.18 50.62 -12.19
CA ILE A 439 31.31 50.07 -12.99
C ILE A 439 32.64 50.43 -12.27
N ARG A 440 33.72 49.65 -12.15
CA ARG A 440 34.12 48.22 -12.21
C ARG A 440 35.65 48.24 -12.01
N GLU A 441 36.17 47.32 -11.19
CA GLU A 441 37.52 46.69 -11.16
C GLU A 441 38.83 47.51 -11.07
N SER A 442 39.71 47.07 -10.15
CA SER A 442 41.12 46.66 -10.35
C SER A 442 41.64 46.07 -9.02
N GLU A 443 41.75 44.75 -8.88
CA GLU A 443 42.95 43.94 -9.17
C GLU A 443 44.07 44.12 -8.11
N TRP A 444 44.03 43.30 -7.04
CA TRP A 444 45.22 42.87 -6.28
C TRP A 444 44.97 41.43 -5.80
N SER A 445 45.72 40.49 -6.37
CA SER A 445 45.82 39.11 -5.90
C SER A 445 47.21 38.87 -5.28
N ASP A 446 47.26 37.85 -4.44
CA ASP A 446 48.42 37.19 -3.81
C ASP A 446 49.05 37.82 -2.56
N ILE A 447 48.80 37.17 -1.41
CA ILE A 447 49.83 36.57 -0.54
C ILE A 447 49.18 35.36 0.17
N GLN A 448 49.80 34.18 0.01
CA GLN A 448 49.55 32.98 0.81
C GLN A 448 50.04 33.19 2.25
N THR A 449 49.27 32.73 3.25
CA THR A 449 49.79 32.51 4.60
C THR A 449 49.50 31.10 5.10
N THR A 450 50.59 30.53 5.59
CA THR A 450 50.84 29.18 6.06
C THR A 450 50.14 28.88 7.39
N GLU A 451 49.77 27.61 7.54
CA GLU A 451 49.46 26.80 8.72
C GLU A 451 49.97 27.32 10.09
N ALA A 452 49.06 27.42 11.08
CA ALA A 452 49.39 27.22 12.50
C ALA A 452 48.15 26.80 13.33
N ARG A 453 48.23 25.62 13.92
CA ARG A 453 47.29 25.00 14.87
C ARG A 453 47.33 25.68 16.24
N ILE A 454 46.17 25.84 16.89
CA ILE A 454 46.05 25.76 18.37
C ILE A 454 44.78 24.96 18.69
N ALA A 455 44.96 23.95 19.53
CA ALA A 455 43.99 22.95 19.96
C ALA A 455 43.39 23.26 21.35
N ASP A 456 42.36 22.48 21.67
CA ASP A 456 41.76 22.19 22.99
C ASP A 456 40.93 23.27 23.71
N VAL A 457 39.59 23.14 23.61
CA VAL A 457 38.71 23.08 24.79
C VAL A 457 37.61 22.03 24.56
N ARG A 458 37.40 21.21 25.60
CA ARG A 458 36.72 19.92 25.62
C ARG A 458 35.19 19.97 25.56
N GLU A 459 34.67 18.93 24.92
CA GLU A 459 33.35 18.32 25.02
C GLU A 459 33.09 17.78 26.44
N VAL A 460 31.88 18.01 26.98
CA VAL A 460 31.35 17.28 28.15
C VAL A 460 29.84 17.06 27.93
N GLY A 461 29.46 15.81 27.64
CA GLY A 461 28.19 15.24 28.10
C GLY A 461 28.40 14.59 29.48
N PRO A 462 27.33 14.39 30.27
CA PRO A 462 26.87 13.00 30.42
C PRO A 462 25.35 12.83 30.61
N ASP A 463 24.87 11.63 30.28
CA ASP A 463 23.59 11.06 30.67
C ASP A 463 23.46 10.94 32.21
N ALA A 464 22.26 11.22 32.73
CA ALA A 464 21.63 10.46 33.80
C ALA A 464 20.11 10.75 33.86
N GLU A 465 19.34 9.68 33.84
CA GLU A 465 17.88 9.55 33.99
C GLU A 465 17.38 10.13 35.34
N GLU A 466 16.20 10.76 35.37
CA GLU A 466 14.98 10.22 36.00
C GLU A 466 13.83 11.25 36.07
N HIS A 467 12.60 10.71 36.06
CA HIS A 467 11.29 11.30 36.35
C HIS A 467 10.45 11.89 35.20
N SER A 468 9.57 11.02 34.68
CA SER A 468 8.10 11.06 34.85
C SER A 468 7.38 12.35 34.47
N LEU A 469 6.48 12.25 33.48
CA LEU A 469 5.09 12.72 33.57
C LEU A 469 4.32 12.28 32.32
N ASP A 470 3.42 11.30 32.50
CA ASP A 470 2.35 10.93 31.58
C ASP A 470 1.36 12.09 31.41
N ILE A 471 0.91 12.35 30.17
CA ILE A 471 -0.25 13.22 29.89
C ILE A 471 -1.32 12.40 29.14
N PRO A 472 -2.60 12.49 29.55
CA PRO A 472 -3.58 11.41 29.37
C PRO A 472 -4.42 11.53 28.09
N VAL A 473 -4.79 10.37 27.54
CA VAL A 473 -5.85 10.24 26.53
C VAL A 473 -7.21 10.34 27.23
N VAL A 474 -7.95 11.41 26.95
CA VAL A 474 -9.31 11.64 27.44
C VAL A 474 -10.30 10.84 26.60
N THR A 475 -10.89 9.82 27.20
CA THR A 475 -12.16 9.20 26.77
C THR A 475 -13.34 9.88 27.45
N PHE A 476 -14.36 10.26 26.67
CA PHE A 476 -15.61 10.84 27.17
C PHE A 476 -16.54 9.76 27.78
N PRO A 477 -17.32 10.07 28.82
CA PRO A 477 -18.23 9.15 29.49
C PRO A 477 -19.65 9.19 28.89
N THR A 478 -20.32 8.03 28.86
CA THR A 478 -21.78 7.93 28.78
C THR A 478 -22.33 7.33 30.08
N ASN A 479 -23.27 8.07 30.67
CA ASN A 479 -23.96 7.87 31.94
C ASN A 479 -24.46 6.43 32.24
N GLY A 480 -24.37 6.03 33.53
CA GLY A 480 -25.22 4.99 34.15
C GLY A 480 -26.65 5.52 34.40
N HIS A 481 -27.64 4.81 34.94
CA HIS A 481 -27.89 3.50 35.59
C HIS A 481 -29.47 3.40 35.68
N PRO A 482 -30.20 2.42 36.30
CA PRO A 482 -29.80 1.28 37.12
C PRO A 482 -30.51 -0.09 36.90
N GLU A 483 -29.83 -1.12 37.43
CA GLU A 483 -30.24 -2.31 38.23
C GLU A 483 -31.56 -3.10 38.08
N HIS A 484 -31.43 -4.38 38.52
CA HIS A 484 -32.35 -5.51 38.74
C HIS A 484 -32.62 -6.42 37.51
N ASP A 485 -32.50 -7.76 37.54
CA ASP A 485 -32.49 -8.72 38.65
C ASP A 485 -31.84 -10.08 38.25
N SER A 486 -31.46 -10.83 39.29
CA SER A 486 -31.13 -12.27 39.43
C SER A 486 -31.73 -13.28 38.41
N SER A 487 -31.30 -14.54 38.17
CA SER A 487 -30.60 -15.58 38.95
C SER A 487 -30.29 -16.83 38.07
N HIS A 488 -29.25 -17.60 38.47
CA HIS A 488 -29.04 -19.08 38.41
C HIS A 488 -29.48 -19.95 37.20
N GLN A 489 -28.57 -20.59 36.45
CA GLN A 489 -27.94 -21.94 36.64
C GLN A 489 -28.84 -23.15 36.27
N PRO A 490 -28.31 -24.38 35.97
CA PRO A 490 -27.03 -24.99 36.37
C PRO A 490 -25.90 -24.99 35.33
#